data_AF-A0A927IH89-F1
#
_entry.id   AF-A0A927IH89-F1
#
_cell.length_a   1.000
_cell.length_b   1.000
_cell.length_c   1.000
_cell.angle_alpha   90.00
_cell.angle_beta   90.00
_cell.angle_gamma   90.00
#
_symmetry.space_group_name_H-M   'P 1'
#
loop_
_entity.id
_entity.type
_entity.pdbx_description
1 polymer ?
#
loop_
_entity_poly.entity_id
_entity_poly.type
_entity_poly.pdbx_seq_one_letter_code
_entity_poly.pdbx_strand_id
1 'polypeptide(L)'
;MKIEYIDRIEKIDWSSVRSLFDSVGWTGRQEKDIEESFSSSSFVRFAYSNKTLVACGRTVGDSRYYSWIVDLAVLPRFQHSGIGTQILKYLSNDLSKIKNVSLVASSEVENFYRKNGWIKQNDLTMRLER
;
A
#
# COMPACT_ATOMS: atom_id res chain seq x y z
N MET A 1 -18.19 -1.23 12.01
CA MET A 1 -17.52 -2.28 11.21
C MET A 1 -16.19 -2.61 11.88
N LYS A 2 -15.94 -3.88 12.21
CA LYS A 2 -14.66 -4.30 12.82
C LYS A 2 -13.68 -4.65 11.71
N ILE A 3 -12.51 -4.02 11.72
CA ILE A 3 -11.42 -4.30 10.79
C ILE A 3 -10.27 -4.93 11.56
N GLU A 4 -9.80 -6.07 11.07
CA GLU A 4 -8.59 -6.74 11.54
C GLU A 4 -7.43 -6.34 10.64
N TYR A 5 -6.30 -5.97 11.24
CA TYR A 5 -5.09 -5.62 10.50
C TYR A 5 -4.01 -6.67 10.78
N ILE A 6 -3.38 -7.17 9.73
CA ILE A 6 -2.24 -8.09 9.82
C ILE A 6 -1.04 -7.51 9.07
N ASP A 7 0.15 -7.89 9.50
CA ASP A 7 1.44 -7.32 9.08
C ASP A 7 2.41 -8.37 8.53
N ARG A 8 1.87 -9.52 8.15
CA ARG A 8 2.63 -10.71 7.79
C ARG A 8 1.97 -11.42 6.61
N ILE A 9 2.74 -12.24 5.90
CA ILE A 9 2.34 -12.84 4.62
C ILE A 9 1.85 -14.30 4.73
N GLU A 10 1.86 -14.88 5.93
CA GLU A 10 1.44 -16.26 6.12
C GLU A 10 -0.06 -16.39 5.87
N LYS A 11 -0.42 -17.34 5.00
CA LYS A 11 -1.81 -17.68 4.64
C LYS A 11 -2.57 -16.54 3.95
N ILE A 12 -1.87 -15.64 3.25
CA ILE A 12 -2.51 -14.70 2.35
C ILE A 12 -3.04 -15.47 1.13
N ASP A 13 -4.30 -15.22 0.79
CA ASP A 13 -4.86 -15.62 -0.49
C ASP A 13 -4.48 -14.57 -1.54
N TRP A 14 -3.47 -14.89 -2.36
CA TRP A 14 -2.98 -13.98 -3.40
C TRP A 14 -4.01 -13.71 -4.50
N SER A 15 -4.98 -14.61 -4.70
CA SER A 15 -6.10 -14.37 -5.60
C SER A 15 -7.01 -13.24 -5.10
N SER A 16 -7.20 -13.15 -3.78
CA SER A 16 -7.89 -12.02 -3.15
C SER A 16 -7.12 -10.70 -3.31
N VAL A 17 -5.78 -10.72 -3.21
CA VAL A 17 -4.95 -9.51 -3.43
C VAL A 17 -5.02 -9.07 -4.90
N ARG A 18 -4.95 -10.01 -5.84
CA ARG A 18 -5.15 -9.72 -7.27
C ARG A 18 -6.52 -9.11 -7.52
N SER A 19 -7.57 -9.70 -6.95
CA SER A 19 -8.95 -9.20 -7.07
C SER A 19 -9.10 -7.78 -6.50
N LEU A 20 -8.41 -7.45 -5.40
CA LEU A 20 -8.34 -6.10 -4.85
C LEU A 20 -7.67 -5.14 -5.84
N PHE A 21 -6.52 -5.50 -6.42
CA PHE A 21 -5.85 -4.68 -7.43
C PHE A 21 -6.69 -4.46 -8.68
N ASP A 22 -7.34 -5.50 -9.20
CA ASP A 22 -8.28 -5.40 -10.32
C ASP A 22 -9.42 -4.41 -9.99
N SER A 23 -9.95 -4.43 -8.76
CA SER A 23 -11.04 -3.54 -8.33
C SER A 23 -10.68 -2.05 -8.26
N VAL A 24 -9.38 -1.72 -8.21
CA VAL A 24 -8.88 -0.34 -8.23
C VAL A 24 -8.20 0.01 -9.56
N GLY A 25 -8.39 -0.82 -10.59
CA GLY A 25 -7.89 -0.58 -11.94
C GLY A 25 -6.42 -0.95 -12.17
N TRP A 26 -5.77 -1.66 -11.23
CA TRP A 26 -4.39 -2.12 -11.37
C TRP A 26 -4.34 -3.55 -11.93
N THR A 27 -4.87 -3.71 -13.14
CA THR A 27 -5.09 -5.02 -13.77
C THR A 27 -3.82 -5.63 -14.35
N GLY A 28 -3.88 -6.93 -14.66
CA GLY A 28 -2.83 -7.65 -15.41
C GLY A 28 -1.70 -8.23 -14.56
N ARG A 29 -1.79 -8.16 -13.23
CA ARG A 29 -0.79 -8.75 -12.32
C ARG A 29 -1.07 -10.24 -12.08
N GLN A 30 -0.03 -11.07 -12.14
CA GLN A 30 -0.13 -12.50 -11.82
C GLN A 30 -0.02 -12.72 -10.31
N GLU A 31 -0.73 -13.73 -9.80
CA GLU A 31 -0.74 -14.05 -8.36
C GLU A 31 0.66 -14.37 -7.83
N LYS A 32 1.46 -15.08 -8.63
CA LYS A 32 2.86 -15.40 -8.32
C LYS A 32 3.74 -14.15 -8.19
N ASP A 33 3.61 -13.20 -9.12
CA ASP A 33 4.39 -11.95 -9.09
C ASP A 33 3.98 -11.07 -7.91
N ILE A 34 2.68 -11.08 -7.57
CA ILE A 34 2.17 -10.40 -6.38
C ILE A 34 2.82 -11.01 -5.13
N GLU A 35 2.77 -12.34 -4.97
CA GLU A 35 3.39 -13.04 -3.84
C GLU A 35 4.88 -12.71 -3.70
N GLU A 36 5.64 -12.80 -4.79
CA GLU A 36 7.07 -12.48 -4.80
C GLU A 36 7.34 -11.00 -4.44
N SER A 37 6.51 -10.07 -4.91
CA SER A 37 6.63 -8.64 -4.60
C SER A 37 6.33 -8.33 -3.12
N PHE A 38 5.36 -9.00 -2.51
CA PHE A 38 5.06 -8.83 -1.09
C PHE A 38 6.11 -9.52 -0.21
N SER A 39 6.64 -10.66 -0.64
CA SER A 39 7.71 -11.39 0.07
C SER A 39 9.03 -10.62 0.10
N SER A 40 9.28 -9.77 -0.90
CA SER A 40 10.47 -8.90 -0.97
C SER A 40 10.26 -7.51 -0.35
N SER A 41 9.07 -7.22 0.18
CA SER A 41 8.75 -5.93 0.79
C SER A 41 9.30 -5.82 2.21
N SER A 42 9.70 -4.61 2.62
CA SER A 42 10.25 -4.39 3.97
C SER A 42 9.17 -4.48 5.05
N PHE A 43 7.98 -3.96 4.76
CA PHE A 43 6.80 -4.03 5.61
C PHE A 43 5.56 -4.23 4.75
N VAL A 44 4.60 -4.98 5.26
CA VAL A 44 3.31 -5.22 4.63
C VAL A 44 2.19 -4.95 5.61
N ARG A 45 1.03 -4.56 5.11
CA ARG A 45 -0.21 -4.44 5.87
C ARG A 45 -1.37 -4.94 5.04
N PHE A 46 -2.24 -5.72 5.66
CA PHE A 46 -3.49 -6.17 5.09
C PHE A 46 -4.62 -5.84 6.07
N ALA A 47 -5.80 -5.52 5.55
CA ALA A 47 -6.99 -5.27 6.35
C ALA A 47 -8.09 -6.25 5.95
N TYR A 48 -8.75 -6.83 6.95
CA TYR A 48 -9.83 -7.80 6.78
C TYR A 48 -11.11 -7.33 7.45
N SER A 49 -12.24 -7.51 6.75
CA SER A 49 -13.59 -7.38 7.29
C SER A 49 -14.30 -8.73 7.16
N ASN A 50 -14.65 -9.37 8.29
CA ASN A 50 -15.32 -10.67 8.31
C ASN A 50 -14.65 -11.73 7.40
N LYS A 51 -13.31 -11.87 7.49
CA LYS A 51 -12.45 -12.76 6.68
C LYS A 51 -12.26 -12.37 5.21
N THR A 52 -12.90 -11.31 4.72
CA THR A 52 -12.64 -10.76 3.39
C THR A 52 -11.48 -9.78 3.44
N LEU A 53 -10.48 -9.93 2.56
CA LEU A 53 -9.45 -8.92 2.35
C LEU A 53 -10.08 -7.66 1.75
N VAL A 54 -9.94 -6.51 2.41
CA VAL A 54 -10.56 -5.25 1.97
C VAL A 54 -9.56 -4.16 1.63
N ALA A 55 -8.32 -4.29 2.09
CA ALA A 55 -7.24 -3.37 1.73
C ALA A 55 -5.87 -4.00 1.96
N CYS A 56 -4.86 -3.48 1.28
CA CYS A 56 -3.46 -3.78 1.55
C CYS A 56 -2.58 -2.54 1.31
N GLY A 57 -1.33 -2.63 1.75
CA GLY A 57 -0.26 -1.68 1.46
C GLY A 57 1.09 -2.28 1.83
N ARG A 58 2.16 -1.83 1.21
CA ARG A 58 3.52 -2.33 1.49
C ARG A 58 4.57 -1.25 1.32
N THR A 59 5.80 -1.58 1.69
CA THR A 59 6.96 -0.70 1.51
C THR A 59 8.12 -1.40 0.82
N VAL A 60 8.89 -0.65 0.05
CA VAL A 60 10.17 -1.10 -0.54
C VAL A 60 11.27 -0.10 -0.21
N GLY A 61 12.50 -0.55 0.00
CA GLY A 61 13.58 0.37 0.36
C GLY A 61 14.87 -0.32 0.83
N ASP A 62 15.84 0.49 1.23
CA ASP A 62 17.19 0.07 1.64
C ASP A 62 17.36 -0.06 3.17
N SER A 63 16.26 0.03 3.93
CA SER A 63 16.22 0.01 5.41
C SER A 63 16.98 1.14 6.13
N ARG A 64 17.52 2.14 5.41
CA ARG A 64 18.30 3.24 6.00
C ARG A 64 17.92 4.61 5.46
N TYR A 65 18.13 4.83 4.16
CA TYR A 65 18.07 6.15 3.55
C TYR A 65 16.81 6.38 2.75
N TYR A 66 16.38 5.37 1.98
CA TYR A 66 15.28 5.52 1.03
C TYR A 66 14.27 4.39 1.19
N SER A 67 13.00 4.77 1.33
CA SER A 67 11.88 3.85 1.22
C SER A 67 10.69 4.48 0.51
N TRP A 68 9.87 3.62 -0.08
CA TRP A 68 8.66 3.98 -0.77
C TRP A 68 7.47 3.24 -0.18
N ILE A 69 6.37 3.94 0.06
CA ILE A 69 5.07 3.30 0.28
C ILE A 69 4.47 3.03 -1.10
N VAL A 70 4.11 1.78 -1.35
CA VAL A 70 3.59 1.32 -2.63
C VAL A 70 2.40 0.38 -2.41
N ASP A 71 1.61 0.22 -3.47
CA ASP A 71 0.46 -0.69 -3.52
C ASP A 71 -0.56 -0.50 -2.37
N LEU A 72 -0.76 0.74 -1.91
CA LEU A 72 -1.84 1.08 -0.96
C LEU A 72 -3.19 1.07 -1.69
N ALA A 73 -3.94 -0.03 -1.56
CA ALA A 73 -5.23 -0.23 -2.20
C ALA A 73 -6.32 -0.52 -1.18
N VAL A 74 -7.51 0.03 -1.39
CA VAL A 74 -8.71 -0.23 -0.58
C VAL A 74 -9.86 -0.52 -1.54
N LEU A 75 -10.59 -1.62 -1.31
CA LEU A 75 -11.78 -1.98 -2.08
C LEU A 75 -12.73 -0.77 -2.18
N PRO A 76 -13.31 -0.45 -3.35
CA PRO A 76 -14.14 0.75 -3.54
C PRO A 76 -15.23 0.94 -2.49
N ARG A 77 -15.97 -0.12 -2.14
CA ARG A 77 -17.03 -0.08 -1.12
C ARG A 77 -16.56 0.15 0.32
N PHE A 78 -15.25 0.03 0.57
CA PHE A 78 -14.59 0.27 1.85
C PHE A 78 -13.77 1.55 1.86
N GLN A 79 -13.73 2.32 0.77
CA GLN A 79 -13.08 3.63 0.75
C GLN A 79 -13.82 4.63 1.64
N HIS A 80 -13.15 5.72 2.01
CA HIS A 80 -13.67 6.75 2.92
C HIS A 80 -14.06 6.25 4.33
N SER A 81 -13.70 5.03 4.71
CA SER A 81 -13.96 4.43 6.03
C SER A 81 -12.77 4.51 7.00
N GLY A 82 -11.69 5.19 6.63
CA GLY A 82 -10.47 5.33 7.44
C GLY A 82 -9.46 4.18 7.32
N ILE A 83 -9.79 3.09 6.62
CA ILE A 83 -8.89 1.92 6.47
C ILE A 83 -7.56 2.30 5.80
N GLY A 84 -7.61 3.07 4.70
CA GLY A 84 -6.40 3.53 4.01
C GLY A 84 -5.52 4.41 4.89
N THR A 85 -6.12 5.30 5.67
CA THR A 85 -5.42 6.12 6.68
C THR A 85 -4.75 5.25 7.73
N GLN A 86 -5.43 4.22 8.22
CA GLN A 86 -4.86 3.34 9.24
C GLN A 86 -3.67 2.53 8.70
N ILE A 87 -3.78 1.98 7.49
CA ILE A 87 -2.66 1.29 6.84
C ILE A 87 -1.50 2.25 6.64
N LEU A 88 -1.76 3.43 6.09
CA LEU A 88 -0.73 4.45 5.85
C LEU A 88 -0.01 4.81 7.15
N LYS A 89 -0.74 5.02 8.25
CA LYS A 89 -0.18 5.30 9.57
C LYS A 89 0.72 4.17 10.07
N TYR A 90 0.31 2.92 9.92
CA TYR A 90 1.14 1.78 10.32
C TYR A 90 2.43 1.72 9.52
N LEU A 91 2.37 1.83 8.19
CA LEU A 91 3.55 1.80 7.33
C LEU A 91 4.47 2.98 7.62
N SER A 92 3.94 4.18 7.82
CA SER A 92 4.74 5.35 8.21
C SER A 92 5.44 5.16 9.56
N ASN A 93 4.79 4.51 10.53
CA ASN A 93 5.39 4.22 11.83
C ASN A 93 6.53 3.19 11.73
N ASP A 94 6.34 2.14 10.92
CA ASP A 94 7.39 1.15 10.65
C ASP A 94 8.63 1.78 10.00
N LEU A 95 8.42 2.82 9.19
CA LEU A 95 9.46 3.58 8.52
C LEU A 95 10.04 4.74 9.35
N SER A 96 9.70 4.86 10.64
CA SER A 96 10.09 5.99 11.51
C SER A 96 11.60 6.25 11.60
N LYS A 97 12.44 5.25 11.30
CA LYS A 97 13.91 5.37 11.31
C LYS A 97 14.52 5.68 9.93
N ILE A 98 13.72 5.66 8.86
CA ILE A 98 14.18 5.90 7.49
C ILE A 98 14.24 7.40 7.21
N LYS A 99 15.32 7.85 6.57
CA LYS A 99 15.55 9.28 6.34
C LYS A 99 14.60 9.89 5.31
N ASN A 100 14.37 9.20 4.20
CA ASN A 100 13.51 9.67 3.12
C ASN A 100 12.46 8.62 2.81
N VAL A 101 11.19 8.99 3.00
CA VAL A 101 10.05 8.15 2.66
C VAL A 101 9.20 8.87 1.63
N SER A 102 8.99 8.23 0.49
CA SER A 102 8.24 8.79 -0.64
C SER A 102 7.10 7.88 -1.08
N LEU A 103 6.18 8.41 -1.87
CA LEU A 103 5.18 7.64 -2.60
C LEU A 103 4.84 8.36 -3.90
N VAL A 104 4.35 7.62 -4.88
CA VAL A 104 3.78 8.18 -6.11
C VAL A 104 2.27 7.99 -6.06
N ALA A 105 1.56 9.05 -6.38
CA ALA A 105 0.11 9.10 -6.30
C ALA A 105 -0.46 9.82 -7.51
N SER A 106 -1.64 9.42 -7.95
CA SER A 106 -2.42 10.17 -8.93
C SER A 106 -3.03 11.42 -8.27
N SER A 107 -3.40 12.43 -9.06
CA SER A 107 -3.89 13.71 -8.55
C SER A 107 -5.21 13.57 -7.77
N GLU A 108 -6.02 12.57 -8.08
CA GLU A 108 -7.32 12.32 -7.45
C GLU A 108 -7.21 11.99 -5.96
N VAL A 109 -6.07 11.43 -5.53
CA VAL A 109 -5.81 11.05 -4.14
C VAL A 109 -4.87 12.02 -3.41
N GLU A 110 -4.50 13.16 -4.02
CA GLU A 110 -3.62 14.16 -3.40
C GLU A 110 -4.17 14.62 -2.04
N ASN A 111 -5.46 14.96 -1.99
CA ASN A 111 -6.12 15.41 -0.76
C ASN A 111 -6.11 14.35 0.35
N PHE A 112 -6.13 13.06 0.00
CA PHE A 112 -6.01 11.99 0.97
C PHE A 112 -4.63 12.01 1.63
N TYR A 113 -3.55 12.09 0.85
CA TYR A 113 -2.20 12.11 1.41
C TYR A 113 -1.90 13.38 2.20
N ARG A 114 -2.34 14.56 1.72
CA ARG A 114 -2.16 15.84 2.44
C ARG A 114 -2.84 15.84 3.81
N LYS A 115 -4.06 15.28 3.91
CA LYS A 115 -4.77 15.12 5.20
C LYS A 115 -4.05 14.18 6.18
N ASN A 116 -3.21 13.28 5.68
CA ASN A 116 -2.40 12.36 6.48
C ASN A 116 -0.96 12.88 6.71
N GLY A 117 -0.70 14.18 6.48
CA GLY A 117 0.58 14.81 6.81
C GLY A 117 1.66 14.71 5.72
N TRP A 118 1.31 14.21 4.53
CA TRP A 118 2.25 14.14 3.41
C TRP A 118 2.30 15.46 2.64
N ILE A 119 3.49 15.82 2.18
CA ILE A 119 3.71 17.01 1.36
C ILE A 119 4.01 16.61 -0.08
N LYS A 120 3.44 17.35 -1.03
CA LYS A 120 3.74 17.19 -2.45
C LYS A 120 5.13 17.76 -2.72
N GLN A 121 5.99 16.95 -3.32
CA GLN A 121 7.28 17.40 -3.83
C GLN A 121 7.10 17.95 -5.25
N ASN A 122 7.91 18.94 -5.61
CA ASN A 122 7.92 19.53 -6.96
C ASN A 122 9.05 18.97 -7.84
N ASP A 123 9.60 17.82 -7.47
CA ASP A 123 10.67 17.14 -8.20
C ASP A 123 10.15 16.40 -9.43
N LEU A 124 11.04 16.17 -10.40
CA LEU A 124 10.73 15.40 -11.60
C LEU A 124 10.63 13.90 -11.27
N THR A 125 9.46 13.30 -11.50
CA THR A 125 9.31 11.84 -11.50
C THR A 125 9.64 11.30 -12.89
N MET A 126 10.69 10.51 -12.99
CA MET A 126 11.14 9.89 -14.25
C MET A 126 10.97 8.37 -14.17
N ARG A 127 10.52 7.74 -15.26
CA ARG A 127 10.38 6.28 -15.38
C ARG A 127 11.25 5.78 -16.51
N LEU A 128 12.04 4.74 -16.26
CA LEU A 128 12.77 4.04 -17.32
C LEU A 128 11.78 3.23 -18.17
N GLU A 129 11.83 3.41 -19.48
CA GLU A 129 11.11 2.57 -20.43
C GLU A 129 11.75 1.17 -20.44
N ARG A 130 10.93 0.13 -20.30
CA ARG A 130 11.33 -1.28 -20.26
C ARG A 130 10.42 -2.08 -21.16
#